data_AF-A0A804LF26-F1
#
_entry.id   AF-A0A804LF26-F1
#
_cell.length_a   1.000
_cell.length_b   1.000
_cell.length_c   1.000
_cell.angle_alpha   90.00
_cell.angle_beta   90.00
_cell.angle_gamma   90.00
#
_symmetry.space_group_name_H-M   'P 1'
#
loop_
_entity.id
_entity.type
_entity.pdbx_description
1 polymer ?
#
loop_
_entity_poly.entity_id
_entity_poly.type
_entity_poly.pdbx_seq_one_letter_code
_entity_poly.pdbx_strand_id
1 'polypeptide(L)'
;MCALLLRSPALDEEVVIEVEFEQMEGDVDVLGLPPVPASCLPTGLDNRKIPTYRWFLYNGRRYMEATGIIVNTIVEVEPRVLAAIADGRCTHGVPAPPVYSIGPVIPSTPPVE
;
A
#
# COMPACT_ATOMS: atom_id res chain seq x y z
N MET A 1 3.22 -0.39 -3.69
CA MET A 1 2.50 0.82 -3.20
C MET A 1 1.03 0.55 -2.90
N CYS A 2 0.24 -0.05 -3.81
CA CYS A 2 -1.21 -0.26 -3.62
C CYS A 2 -1.54 -1.04 -2.33
N ALA A 3 -0.89 -2.19 -2.09
CA ALA A 3 -1.09 -2.97 -0.87
C ALA A 3 -0.77 -2.17 0.41
N LEU A 4 0.34 -1.43 0.42
CA LEU A 4 0.75 -0.60 1.56
C LEU A 4 -0.27 0.51 1.85
N LEU A 5 -0.84 1.13 0.81
CA LEU A 5 -1.86 2.16 0.94
C LEU A 5 -3.15 1.60 1.55
N LEU A 6 -3.62 0.44 1.06
CA LEU A 6 -4.75 -0.29 1.64
C LEU A 6 -4.48 -0.74 3.08
N ARG A 7 -3.22 -1.07 3.39
CA ARG A 7 -2.76 -1.53 4.70
C ARG A 7 -2.54 -0.42 5.71
N SER A 8 -2.35 0.82 5.25
CA SER A 8 -2.03 1.97 6.11
C SER A 8 -3.03 2.22 7.25
N PRO A 9 -4.37 2.14 7.08
CA PRO A 9 -5.31 2.35 8.19
C PRO A 9 -5.18 1.27 9.27
N ALA A 10 -5.06 0.02 8.86
CA ALA A 10 -4.88 -1.11 9.76
C ALA A 10 -3.51 -1.06 10.46
N LEU A 11 -2.47 -0.54 9.81
CA LEU A 11 -1.15 -0.36 10.42
C LEU A 11 -1.17 0.74 11.50
N ASP A 12 -1.87 1.85 11.27
CA ASP A 12 -2.03 2.92 12.26
C ASP A 12 -2.71 2.42 13.56
N GLU A 13 -3.63 1.47 13.44
CA GLU A 13 -4.32 0.84 14.57
C GLU A 13 -3.45 -0.17 15.34
N GLU A 14 -2.51 -0.83 14.65
CA GLU A 14 -1.62 -1.84 15.25
C GLU A 14 -0.40 -1.23 15.94
N VAL A 15 0.09 -0.09 15.45
CA VAL A 15 1.21 0.61 16.09
C VAL A 15 0.70 1.33 17.34
N VAL A 16 1.33 1.02 18.48
CA VAL A 16 1.07 1.69 19.77
C VAL A 16 1.02 3.21 19.57
N ILE A 17 -0.02 3.86 20.09
CA ILE A 17 -0.35 5.27 19.84
C ILE A 17 0.85 6.22 20.05
N GLU A 18 1.78 5.86 20.94
CA GLU A 18 2.93 6.71 21.31
C GLU A 18 4.23 6.39 20.57
N VAL A 19 4.24 5.43 19.64
CA VAL A 19 5.44 5.04 18.90
C VAL A 19 5.37 5.56 17.45
N GLU A 20 6.43 6.27 17.04
CA GLU A 20 6.66 6.65 15.64
C GLU A 20 7.33 5.50 14.87
N PHE A 21 7.14 5.41 13.56
CA PHE A 21 7.78 4.36 12.75
C PHE A 21 9.31 4.46 12.80
N GLU A 22 9.87 5.67 12.89
CA GLU A 22 11.31 5.89 13.09
C GLU A 22 11.86 5.25 14.38
N GLN A 23 11.00 5.02 15.38
CA GLN A 23 11.36 4.43 16.67
C GLN A 23 11.07 2.92 16.73
N MET A 24 10.47 2.34 15.70
CA MET A 24 10.23 0.91 15.64
C MET A 24 11.56 0.19 15.38
N GLU A 25 12.01 -0.62 16.34
CA GLU A 25 13.18 -1.51 16.18
C GLU A 25 12.89 -2.73 15.27
N GLY A 26 11.67 -2.85 14.76
CA GLY A 26 11.21 -3.99 13.97
C GLY A 26 10.80 -3.63 12.54
N ASP A 27 10.62 -4.68 11.74
CA ASP A 27 10.11 -4.56 10.38
C ASP A 27 8.59 -4.38 10.36
N VAL A 28 8.12 -3.62 9.37
CA VAL A 28 6.70 -3.45 9.05
C VAL A 28 6.29 -4.57 8.10
N ASP A 29 5.22 -5.30 8.45
CA ASP A 29 4.64 -6.29 7.55
C ASP A 29 3.90 -5.59 6.41
N VAL A 30 4.48 -5.66 5.22
CA VAL A 30 3.83 -5.21 3.97
C VAL A 30 3.39 -6.45 3.23
N LEU A 31 2.16 -6.86 3.52
CA LEU A 31 1.60 -8.14 3.10
C LEU A 31 1.76 -8.41 1.59
N GLY A 32 2.41 -9.54 1.29
CA GLY A 32 2.82 -9.94 -0.06
C GLY A 32 4.30 -9.70 -0.35
N LEU A 33 4.97 -8.86 0.45
CA LEU A 33 6.42 -8.67 0.48
C LEU A 33 7.02 -9.34 1.74
N PRO A 34 8.33 -9.59 1.77
CA PRO A 34 9.03 -9.77 3.03
C PRO A 34 8.78 -8.56 3.95
N PRO A 35 8.86 -8.73 5.28
CA PRO A 35 8.87 -7.60 6.21
C PRO A 35 9.92 -6.57 5.77
N VAL A 36 9.56 -5.29 5.81
CA VAL A 36 10.42 -4.19 5.38
C VAL A 36 10.79 -3.30 6.56
N PRO A 37 12.03 -2.79 6.63
CA PRO A 37 12.38 -1.81 7.64
C PRO A 37 11.46 -0.58 7.57
N ALA A 38 11.13 0.02 8.71
CA ALA A 38 10.36 1.25 8.76
C ALA A 38 10.97 2.39 7.91
N SER A 39 12.30 2.42 7.79
CA SER A 39 13.04 3.36 6.94
C SER A 39 12.82 3.18 5.44
N CYS A 40 12.25 2.06 5.01
CA CYS A 40 11.86 1.80 3.62
C CYS A 40 10.42 2.23 3.31
N LEU A 41 9.66 2.73 4.30
CA LEU A 41 8.33 3.26 4.04
C LEU A 41 8.43 4.51 3.14
N PRO A 42 7.42 4.75 2.27
CA PRO A 42 7.37 5.96 1.48
C PRO A 42 7.37 7.21 2.38
N THR A 43 8.09 8.25 1.96
CA THR A 43 8.09 9.54 2.65
C THR A 43 6.66 10.03 2.86
N GLY A 44 6.31 10.31 4.11
CA GLY A 44 4.96 10.68 4.49
C GLY A 44 4.20 9.60 5.24
N LEU A 45 4.55 8.33 5.07
CA LEU A 45 3.96 7.22 5.83
C LEU A 45 4.80 6.84 7.08
N ASP A 46 6.07 7.22 7.07
CA ASP A 46 7.06 7.03 8.12
C ASP A 46 6.91 7.96 9.34
N ASN A 47 6.15 9.05 9.23
CA ASN A 47 6.00 10.03 10.31
C ASN A 47 4.51 10.34 10.57
N ARG A 48 3.99 9.98 11.74
CA ARG A 48 2.56 10.07 12.06
C ARG A 48 2.09 11.51 12.31
N LYS A 49 3.02 12.46 12.49
CA LYS A 49 2.74 13.85 12.86
C LYS A 49 2.49 14.76 11.67
N ILE A 50 2.87 14.34 10.47
CA ILE A 50 2.77 15.18 9.26
C ILE A 50 1.45 14.96 8.50
N PRO A 51 0.93 15.99 7.79
CA PRO A 51 -0.34 15.88 7.06
C PRO A 51 -0.38 14.75 6.03
N THR A 52 0.76 14.44 5.40
CA THR A 52 0.87 13.36 4.41
C THR A 52 0.51 11.99 5.00
N TYR A 53 0.79 11.76 6.28
CA TYR A 53 0.39 10.52 6.95
C TYR A 53 -1.12 10.36 7.01
N ARG A 54 -1.82 11.41 7.44
CA ARG A 54 -3.29 11.44 7.45
C ARG A 54 -3.87 11.28 6.04
N TRP A 55 -3.17 11.79 5.02
CA TRP A 55 -3.55 11.59 3.63
C TRP A 55 -3.46 10.10 3.23
N PHE A 56 -2.40 9.38 3.62
CA PHE A 56 -2.32 7.93 3.39
C PHE A 56 -3.50 7.19 4.03
N LEU A 57 -3.80 7.46 5.31
CA LEU A 57 -4.91 6.80 6.02
C LEU A 57 -6.27 7.11 5.39
N TYR A 58 -6.51 8.37 5.05
CA TYR A 58 -7.75 8.80 4.41
C TYR A 58 -7.95 8.08 3.08
N ASN A 59 -6.91 8.05 2.23
CA ASN A 59 -6.99 7.41 0.94
C ASN A 59 -7.10 5.89 1.07
N GLY A 60 -6.35 5.25 1.97
CA GLY A 60 -6.48 3.81 2.24
C GLY A 60 -7.93 3.40 2.56
N ARG A 61 -8.62 4.19 3.39
CA ARG A 61 -10.06 4.00 3.67
C ARG A 61 -10.93 4.25 2.45
N ARG A 62 -10.70 5.34 1.71
CA ARG A 62 -11.48 5.68 0.50
C ARG A 62 -11.31 4.66 -0.63
N TYR A 63 -10.14 4.04 -0.76
CA TYR A 63 -9.93 2.99 -1.76
C TYR A 63 -10.81 1.76 -1.49
N MET A 64 -11.19 1.49 -0.24
CA MET A 64 -12.12 0.41 0.10
C MET A 64 -13.56 0.68 -0.35
N GLU A 65 -13.90 1.94 -0.65
CA GLU A 65 -15.23 2.34 -1.13
C GLU A 65 -15.32 2.35 -2.67
N ALA A 66 -14.20 2.11 -3.36
CA ALA A 66 -14.19 2.05 -4.82
C ALA A 66 -14.88 0.78 -5.34
N THR A 67 -15.51 0.85 -6.51
CA THR A 67 -16.04 -0.33 -7.20
C THR A 67 -14.92 -1.24 -7.75
N GLY A 68 -13.70 -0.70 -7.87
CA GLY A 68 -12.51 -1.41 -8.32
C GLY A 68 -11.31 -0.48 -8.37
N ILE A 69 -10.12 -1.06 -8.41
CA ILE A 69 -8.84 -0.33 -8.41
C ILE A 69 -8.07 -0.73 -9.66
N ILE A 70 -7.68 0.24 -10.49
CA ILE A 70 -6.81 0.01 -11.64
C ILE A 70 -5.37 0.26 -11.21
N VAL A 71 -4.48 -0.68 -11.47
CA VAL A 71 -3.05 -0.57 -11.16
C VAL A 71 -2.23 -0.80 -12.42
N ASN A 72 -1.31 0.11 -12.71
CA ASN A 72 -0.34 -0.03 -13.78
C ASN A 72 0.80 -0.97 -13.34
N THR A 73 0.49 -2.26 -13.21
CA THR A 73 1.43 -3.33 -12.86
C THR A 73 1.19 -4.56 -13.74
N ILE A 74 2.18 -5.45 -13.77
CA ILE A 74 2.14 -6.74 -14.48
C ILE A 74 1.86 -7.81 -13.43
N VAL A 75 0.85 -8.67 -13.66
CA VAL A 75 0.44 -9.70 -12.68
C VAL A 75 1.60 -10.60 -12.29
N GLU A 76 2.41 -10.98 -13.28
CA GLU A 76 3.54 -11.89 -13.14
C GLU A 76 4.68 -11.30 -12.31
N VAL A 77 4.76 -9.97 -12.16
CA VAL A 77 5.80 -9.28 -11.39
C VAL A 77 5.42 -9.13 -9.92
N GLU A 78 4.14 -8.94 -9.61
CA GLU A 78 3.65 -8.72 -8.24
C GLU A 78 2.61 -9.76 -7.76
N PRO A 79 2.75 -11.08 -8.05
CA PRO A 79 1.67 -12.05 -7.83
C PRO A 79 1.29 -12.18 -6.35
N ARG A 80 2.29 -12.12 -5.45
CA ARG A 80 2.07 -12.24 -3.99
C ARG A 80 1.36 -11.03 -3.40
N VAL A 81 1.66 -9.84 -3.91
CA VAL A 81 1.05 -8.59 -3.47
C VAL A 81 -0.41 -8.55 -3.93
N LEU A 82 -0.68 -8.91 -5.19
CA LEU A 82 -2.03 -8.99 -5.72
C LEU A 82 -2.87 -10.05 -4.97
N ALA A 83 -2.31 -11.22 -4.69
CA ALA A 83 -2.98 -12.26 -3.90
C ALA A 83 -3.29 -11.77 -2.47
N ALA A 84 -2.34 -11.11 -1.81
CA ALA A 84 -2.56 -10.58 -0.45
C ALA A 84 -3.68 -9.52 -0.39
N ILE A 85 -3.82 -8.70 -1.42
CA ILE A 85 -4.93 -7.74 -1.53
C ILE A 85 -6.25 -8.47 -1.74
N ALA A 86 -6.30 -9.43 -2.68
CA ALA A 86 -7.51 -10.19 -3.00
C ALA A 86 -8.01 -11.01 -1.80
N ASP A 87 -7.10 -11.57 -1.01
CA ASP A 87 -7.40 -12.34 0.20
C ASP A 87 -7.81 -11.44 1.40
N GLY A 88 -7.88 -10.12 1.22
CA GLY A 88 -8.24 -9.17 2.27
C GLY A 88 -7.19 -9.07 3.38
N ARG A 89 -5.98 -9.59 3.16
CA ARG A 89 -4.92 -9.57 4.18
C ARG A 89 -4.54 -8.13 4.54
N CYS A 90 -4.54 -7.23 3.54
CA CYS A 90 -4.20 -5.82 3.74
C CYS A 90 -5.18 -5.07 4.67
N THR A 91 -6.35 -5.62 4.96
CA THR A 91 -7.51 -4.87 5.47
C THR A 91 -8.24 -5.64 6.58
N HIS A 92 -7.46 -6.21 7.52
CA HIS A 92 -7.97 -7.02 8.65
C HIS A 92 -8.97 -8.11 8.23
N GLY A 93 -8.78 -8.71 7.05
CA GLY A 93 -9.64 -9.78 6.52
C GLY A 93 -10.87 -9.30 5.75
N VAL A 94 -11.10 -7.99 5.63
CA VAL A 94 -12.13 -7.45 4.73
C VAL A 94 -11.59 -7.48 3.30
N PRO A 95 -12.20 -8.19 2.34
CA PRO A 95 -11.72 -8.20 0.96
C PRO A 95 -11.69 -6.78 0.38
N ALA A 96 -10.57 -6.41 -0.25
CA ALA A 96 -10.47 -5.15 -0.97
C ALA A 96 -11.30 -5.20 -2.27
N PRO A 97 -11.67 -4.04 -2.85
CA PRO A 97 -12.29 -4.01 -4.17
C PRO A 97 -11.42 -4.70 -5.24
N PRO A 98 -12.02 -5.23 -6.32
CA PRO A 98 -11.28 -5.90 -7.38
C PRO A 98 -10.14 -5.04 -7.93
N VAL A 99 -8.94 -5.62 -8.00
CA VAL A 99 -7.76 -4.96 -8.57
C VAL A 99 -7.56 -5.42 -10.02
N TYR A 100 -7.51 -4.45 -10.93
CA TYR A 100 -7.29 -4.66 -12.36
C TYR A 100 -5.88 -4.19 -12.74
N SER A 101 -4.99 -5.12 -12.99
CA SER A 101 -3.66 -4.88 -13.53
C SER A 101 -3.72 -4.64 -15.04
N ILE A 102 -3.25 -3.48 -15.49
CA ILE A 102 -3.26 -3.08 -16.92
C ILE A 102 -1.86 -2.79 -17.46
N GLY A 103 -0.81 -3.12 -16.71
CA GLY A 103 0.54 -2.64 -16.96
C GLY A 103 1.42 -3.55 -17.82
N PRO A 104 2.58 -3.03 -18.26
CA PRO A 104 2.97 -1.63 -18.12
C PRO A 104 2.31 -0.78 -19.21
N VAL A 105 1.72 0.36 -18.84
CA VAL A 105 1.27 1.35 -19.82
C VAL A 105 2.50 1.99 -20.46
N ILE A 106 2.72 1.68 -21.74
CA ILE A 106 3.83 2.20 -22.54
C ILE A 106 3.33 3.25 -23.54
N PRO A 107 4.09 4.32 -23.81
CA PRO A 107 3.75 5.27 -24.87
C PRO A 107 3.73 4.56 -26.24
N SER A 108 2.72 4.86 -27.07
CA SER A 108 2.66 4.37 -28.45
C SER A 108 3.60 5.12 -29.39
N THR A 109 3.99 6.34 -29.02
CA THR A 109 4.85 7.21 -29.83
C THR A 109 6.28 7.13 -29.30
N PRO A 110 7.28 6.86 -30.16
CA PRO A 110 8.68 6.93 -29.73
C PRO A 110 9.01 8.34 -29.20
N PRO A 111 9.90 8.47 -28.22
CA PRO A 111 10.30 9.77 -27.69
C PRO A 111 10.83 10.65 -28.83
N VAL A 112 10.42 11.93 -28.82
CA VAL A 112 11.02 12.94 -29.68
C VAL A 112 12.44 13.17 -29.18
N GLU A 113 13.44 12.93 -30.04
CA GLU A 113 14.85 13.24 -29.76
C GLU A 113 15.08 14.74 -29.51
#